data_AF-A0A4W6BZ40-F1
#
_entry.id   AF-A0A4W6BZ40-F1
#
_cell.length_a   1.000
_cell.length_b   1.000
_cell.length_c   1.000
_cell.angle_alpha   90.00
_cell.angle_beta   90.00
_cell.angle_gamma   90.00
#
_symmetry.space_group_name_H-M   'P 1'
#
loop_
_entity.id
_entity.type
_entity.pdbx_description
1 polymer ?
#
loop_
_entity_poly.entity_id
_entity_poly.type
_entity_poly.pdbx_seq_one_letter_code
_entity_poly.pdbx_strand_id
1 'polypeptide(L)'
;MAGWMWLRCVLGPHLQRIHRSPDQSRPEGRAGRGGWNYQPRSLEKHTDSILSWASALWSLSYYSSPLLLCYLYRKGRLYGLWWGRWKNSEYFQFISILEETKKNHTPANKKKLRCYDFDFSHWPSDFSWSEVSIFVQRCYTVFLSTFFLSSFLIAHSFGRRMLYPGSVGLLQKAMRPMLQQGMAKLIEEFDGQRNKLVACDGNEIDTMFVDRRRDGGRNGQTLVICCEGNAGFYEVGCMNTPLEGGYSVLGWNHPGFGGSTGVPFPQNEANAMDVVIQFAIHELGFQFSDIVVYAWSIGGFTASWAVMSYPEIQSLVLDASFDDLLPLALKVMPDSWRPLVQHTVRQYMNLNNAEQLLKYQGPVLLIRRTRDEIITTTGPEDVMSNRGNDLLLKLLQFRYPKIMTDEGIRVVRQWLGASNHLEEASVYSGYEVDDDWCVSVLQSYQADRDVLFPWSVGEDMTLEGRRQLALFLARKYMRNFETTHCTPLPASEFHSPWRL
;
A
#
# COMPACT_ATOMS: atom_id res chain seq x y z
N MET A 1 -2.43 -1.27 45.24
CA MET A 1 -1.81 -0.55 44.11
C MET A 1 -0.52 -1.22 43.59
N ALA A 2 0.43 -1.65 44.44
CA ALA A 2 1.70 -2.23 43.98
C ALA A 2 1.59 -3.53 43.14
N GLY A 3 0.68 -4.46 43.48
CA GLY A 3 0.53 -5.74 42.76
C GLY A 3 0.00 -5.62 41.34
N TRP A 4 -0.91 -4.67 41.07
CA TRP A 4 -1.40 -4.40 39.72
C TRP A 4 -0.30 -3.84 38.83
N MET A 5 0.45 -2.89 39.37
CA MET A 5 1.54 -2.20 38.68
C MET A 5 2.77 -3.12 38.47
N TRP A 6 2.90 -4.18 39.29
CA TRP A 6 3.81 -5.29 39.02
C TRP A 6 3.48 -6.04 37.72
N LEU A 7 2.23 -6.48 37.58
CA LEU A 7 1.77 -7.22 36.41
C LEU A 7 1.94 -6.39 35.12
N ARG A 8 1.70 -5.08 35.22
CA ARG A 8 1.74 -4.13 34.10
C ARG A 8 3.14 -3.86 33.58
N CYS A 9 4.16 -3.81 34.43
CA CYS A 9 5.54 -3.69 33.96
C CYS A 9 6.08 -5.01 33.38
N VAL A 10 5.65 -6.16 33.91
CA VAL A 10 6.08 -7.49 33.41
C VAL A 10 5.42 -7.84 32.08
N LEU A 11 4.10 -7.65 31.97
CA LEU A 11 3.32 -7.96 30.77
C LEU A 11 3.16 -6.76 29.83
N GLY A 12 3.70 -5.60 30.21
CA GLY A 12 3.60 -4.38 29.42
C GLY A 12 4.39 -4.48 28.12
N PRO A 13 3.99 -3.73 27.08
CA PRO A 13 4.66 -3.73 25.79
C PRO A 13 6.10 -3.25 25.91
N HIS A 14 6.93 -3.67 24.96
CA HIS A 14 8.28 -3.14 24.79
C HIS A 14 8.20 -1.72 24.21
N LEU A 15 8.73 -0.74 24.96
CA LEU A 15 8.85 0.65 24.51
C LEU A 15 10.12 0.78 23.66
N GLN A 16 9.98 1.33 22.45
CA GLN A 16 11.05 1.42 21.46
C GLN A 16 11.63 2.83 21.40
N ARG A 17 10.78 3.86 21.28
CA ARG A 17 11.20 5.24 21.07
C ARG A 17 10.24 6.22 21.72
N ILE A 18 10.77 7.36 22.13
CA ILE A 18 10.02 8.52 22.61
C ILE A 18 10.27 9.65 21.61
N HIS A 19 9.24 10.03 20.86
CA HIS A 19 9.35 11.00 19.78
C HIS A 19 9.43 12.44 20.29
N ARG A 20 8.63 12.77 21.32
CA ARG A 20 8.55 14.11 21.91
C ARG A 20 8.15 14.03 23.38
N SER A 21 8.46 15.07 24.15
CA SER A 21 7.97 15.18 25.53
C SER A 21 6.45 15.40 25.51
N PRO A 22 5.65 14.68 26.34
CA PRO A 22 4.20 14.87 26.43
C PRO A 22 3.78 16.31 26.79
N ASP A 23 4.68 17.09 27.40
CA ASP A 23 4.41 18.42 27.94
C ASP A 23 4.90 19.58 27.04
N GLN A 24 5.56 19.30 25.91
CA GLN A 24 6.04 20.36 25.00
C GLN A 24 4.98 20.77 23.95
N SER A 25 4.55 22.03 23.99
CA SER A 25 3.88 22.70 22.87
C SER A 25 4.90 23.15 21.82
N ARG A 26 4.55 23.07 20.52
CA ARG A 26 5.39 23.51 19.39
C ARG A 26 5.95 24.91 19.64
N PRO A 27 7.28 25.11 19.61
CA PRO A 27 7.84 26.42 19.31
C PRO A 27 7.55 26.74 17.84
N GLU A 28 7.14 27.96 17.52
CA GLU A 28 7.11 28.43 16.14
C GLU A 28 8.54 28.49 15.60
N GLY A 29 8.93 27.46 14.83
CA GLY A 29 10.27 27.35 14.26
C GLY A 29 10.69 25.88 14.13
N ARG A 30 11.14 25.47 12.94
CA ARG A 30 11.46 24.08 12.53
C ARG A 30 12.62 23.40 13.28
N ALA A 31 12.97 23.83 14.49
CA ALA A 31 14.09 23.29 15.27
C ALA A 31 13.65 22.96 16.70
N GLY A 32 12.79 21.93 16.86
CA GLY A 32 12.42 21.37 18.16
C GLY A 32 13.02 19.96 18.32
N ARG A 33 13.88 19.78 19.32
CA ARG A 33 14.62 18.55 19.69
C ARG A 33 13.98 17.23 19.20
N GLY A 34 14.71 16.47 18.39
CA GLY A 34 14.31 15.14 17.92
C GLY A 34 14.13 14.12 19.04
N GLY A 35 13.38 13.06 18.76
CA GLY A 35 13.11 11.97 19.71
C GLY A 35 14.36 11.17 20.05
N TRP A 36 14.25 10.32 21.07
CA TRP A 36 15.32 9.41 21.49
C TRP A 36 14.82 7.98 21.66
N ASN A 37 15.73 7.02 21.40
CA ASN A 37 15.44 5.61 21.60
C ASN A 37 15.39 5.31 23.11
N TYR A 38 14.38 4.55 23.53
CA TYR A 38 14.25 4.13 24.91
C TYR A 38 15.49 3.35 25.36
N GLN A 39 16.05 3.71 26.51
CA GLN A 39 17.24 3.06 27.07
C GLN A 39 16.82 2.08 28.18
N PRO A 40 16.69 0.78 27.89
CA PRO A 40 16.36 -0.20 28.91
C PRO A 40 17.51 -0.33 29.91
N ARG A 41 17.17 -0.53 31.19
CA ARG A 41 18.18 -0.77 32.23
C ARG A 41 18.84 -2.13 32.04
N SER A 42 20.04 -2.33 32.61
CA SER A 42 20.84 -3.56 32.41
C SER A 42 20.07 -4.88 32.65
N LEU A 43 19.13 -4.90 33.60
CA LEU A 43 18.30 -6.07 33.91
C LEU A 43 17.17 -6.30 32.89
N GLU A 44 16.59 -5.23 32.37
CA GLU A 44 15.60 -5.28 31.28
C GLU A 44 16.28 -5.74 29.99
N LYS A 45 17.40 -5.12 29.61
CA LYS A 45 18.18 -5.48 28.41
C LYS A 45 18.58 -6.95 28.36
N HIS A 46 19.04 -7.50 29.51
CA HIS A 46 19.38 -8.92 29.59
C HIS A 46 18.13 -9.79 29.36
N THR A 47 17.01 -9.43 30.00
CA THR A 47 15.77 -10.21 29.91
C THR A 47 15.13 -10.15 28.52
N ASP A 48 15.10 -8.98 27.88
CA ASP A 48 14.58 -8.81 26.52
C ASP A 48 15.40 -9.59 25.48
N SER A 49 16.73 -9.65 25.64
CA SER A 49 17.58 -10.47 24.78
C SER A 49 17.21 -11.95 24.90
N ILE A 50 16.92 -12.43 26.10
CA ILE A 50 16.53 -13.82 26.35
C ILE A 50 15.13 -14.10 25.79
N LEU A 51 14.18 -13.18 25.95
CA LEU A 51 12.82 -13.30 25.39
C LEU A 51 12.85 -13.28 23.86
N SER A 52 13.71 -12.47 23.23
CA SER A 52 13.95 -12.46 21.79
C SER A 52 14.50 -13.81 21.30
N TRP A 53 15.48 -14.39 22.00
CA TRP A 53 15.99 -15.73 21.70
C TRP A 53 14.94 -16.82 21.93
N ALA A 54 14.16 -16.71 22.99
CA ALA A 54 13.05 -17.61 23.26
C ALA A 54 11.97 -17.54 22.19
N SER A 55 11.62 -16.34 21.70
CA SER A 55 10.69 -16.14 20.59
C SER A 55 11.25 -16.67 19.27
N ALA A 56 12.56 -16.57 19.03
CA ALA A 56 13.22 -17.17 17.87
C ALA A 56 13.20 -18.71 17.95
N LEU A 57 13.46 -19.28 19.13
CA LEU A 57 13.36 -20.72 19.39
C LEU A 57 11.90 -21.21 19.35
N TRP A 58 10.94 -20.37 19.72
CA TRP A 58 9.50 -20.60 19.60
C TRP A 58 9.08 -20.71 18.13
N SER A 59 9.60 -19.83 17.27
CA SER A 59 9.39 -19.95 15.82
C SER A 59 10.00 -21.20 15.20
N LEU A 60 10.83 -21.95 15.94
CA LEU A 60 11.47 -23.20 15.52
C LEU A 60 10.95 -24.44 16.26
N SER A 61 10.17 -24.30 17.35
CA SER A 61 9.75 -25.43 18.19
C SER A 61 8.38 -25.21 18.86
N TYR A 62 7.43 -26.11 18.57
CA TYR A 62 6.01 -26.00 18.97
C TYR A 62 5.74 -26.29 20.47
N TYR A 63 6.73 -26.77 21.24
CA TYR A 63 6.51 -27.39 22.56
C TYR A 63 7.24 -26.74 23.76
N SER A 64 7.84 -25.56 23.61
CA SER A 64 8.72 -24.99 24.66
C SER A 64 8.01 -24.16 25.76
N SER A 65 6.71 -23.89 25.63
CA SER A 65 5.99 -22.83 26.38
C SER A 65 5.99 -22.95 27.92
N PRO A 66 5.54 -24.06 28.55
CA PRO A 66 5.39 -24.09 30.02
C PRO A 66 6.72 -24.15 30.77
N LEU A 67 7.70 -24.87 30.20
CA LEU A 67 9.01 -25.08 30.81
C LEU A 67 9.85 -23.80 30.77
N LEU A 68 9.75 -23.03 29.69
CA LEU A 68 10.51 -21.80 29.51
C LEU A 68 9.98 -20.66 30.40
N LEU A 69 8.66 -20.56 30.56
CA LEU A 69 8.04 -19.60 31.49
C LEU A 69 8.39 -19.92 32.95
N CYS A 70 8.30 -21.20 33.34
CA CYS A 70 8.73 -21.68 34.67
C CYS A 70 10.22 -21.46 34.91
N TYR A 71 11.07 -21.64 33.89
CA TYR A 71 12.51 -21.37 33.96
C TYR A 71 12.81 -19.88 34.19
N LEU A 72 12.15 -19.00 33.42
CA LEU A 72 12.31 -17.54 33.54
C LEU A 72 11.82 -17.02 34.90
N TYR A 73 10.72 -17.57 35.42
CA TYR A 73 10.22 -17.28 36.77
C TYR A 73 11.18 -17.77 37.86
N ARG A 74 11.60 -19.04 37.80
CA ARG A 74 12.50 -19.65 38.81
C ARG A 74 13.89 -19.01 38.87
N LYS A 75 14.37 -18.45 37.75
CA LYS A 75 15.64 -17.70 37.68
C LYS A 75 15.50 -16.21 38.05
N GLY A 76 14.32 -15.74 38.48
CA GLY A 76 14.10 -14.35 38.89
C GLY A 76 14.19 -13.32 37.75
N ARG A 77 14.14 -13.77 36.48
CA ARG A 77 14.32 -12.89 35.31
C ARG A 77 13.11 -11.98 35.08
N LEU A 78 11.91 -12.46 35.38
CA LEU A 78 10.69 -11.66 35.37
C LEU A 78 10.74 -10.53 36.43
N TYR A 79 11.36 -10.80 37.59
CA TYR A 79 11.58 -9.79 38.62
C TYR A 79 12.59 -8.71 38.16
N GLY A 80 13.63 -9.11 37.42
CA GLY A 80 14.60 -8.18 36.82
C GLY A 80 13.98 -7.26 35.76
N LEU A 81 13.13 -7.79 34.88
CA LEU A 81 12.36 -7.01 33.91
C LEU A 81 11.41 -6.03 34.60
N TRP A 82 10.64 -6.53 35.57
CA TRP A 82 9.77 -5.70 36.41
C TRP A 82 10.54 -4.54 37.05
N TRP A 83 11.62 -4.84 37.78
CA TRP A 83 12.39 -3.85 38.53
C TRP A 83 13.06 -2.83 37.61
N GLY A 84 13.52 -3.27 36.43
CA GLY A 84 14.08 -2.42 35.39
C GLY A 84 13.08 -1.36 34.90
N ARG A 85 11.87 -1.81 34.52
CA ARG A 85 10.79 -0.96 34.02
C ARG A 85 10.14 -0.11 35.11
N TRP A 86 9.92 -0.67 36.28
CA TRP A 86 9.32 0.04 37.43
C TRP A 86 10.13 1.26 37.85
N LYS A 87 11.45 1.12 37.90
CA LYS A 87 12.34 2.23 38.29
C LYS A 87 12.67 3.17 37.12
N ASN A 88 12.23 2.87 35.90
CA ASN A 88 12.40 3.75 34.76
C ASN A 88 11.22 4.72 34.68
N SER A 89 11.46 6.01 34.95
CA SER A 89 10.42 7.03 34.96
C SER A 89 9.74 7.20 33.60
N GLU A 90 10.48 7.03 32.50
CA GLU A 90 9.94 7.15 31.13
C GLU A 90 8.97 6.00 30.83
N TYR A 91 9.36 4.77 31.15
CA TYR A 91 8.49 3.60 30.97
C TYR A 91 7.26 3.69 31.88
N PHE A 92 7.44 4.17 33.10
CA PHE A 92 6.33 4.36 34.05
C PHE A 92 5.30 5.38 33.55
N GLN A 93 5.77 6.50 33.00
CA GLN A 93 4.90 7.51 32.40
C GLN A 93 4.16 6.93 31.18
N PHE A 94 4.89 6.26 30.30
CA PHE A 94 4.34 5.58 29.12
C PHE A 94 3.23 4.59 29.49
N ILE A 95 3.49 3.64 30.40
CA ILE A 95 2.53 2.59 30.73
C ILE A 95 1.26 3.18 31.37
N SER A 96 1.41 4.26 32.15
CA SER A 96 0.29 4.98 32.73
C SER A 96 -0.59 5.63 31.66
N ILE A 97 0.02 6.31 30.67
CA ILE A 97 -0.69 6.93 29.53
C ILE A 97 -1.39 5.85 28.68
N LEU A 98 -0.72 4.73 28.40
CA LEU A 98 -1.29 3.63 27.62
C LEU A 98 -2.55 3.09 28.29
N GLU A 99 -2.51 2.87 29.60
CA GLU A 99 -3.67 2.37 30.34
C GLU A 99 -4.80 3.37 30.44
N GLU A 100 -4.46 4.64 30.66
CA GLU A 100 -5.45 5.71 30.68
C GLU A 100 -6.15 5.79 29.32
N THR A 101 -5.40 5.66 28.23
CA THR A 101 -5.94 5.65 26.87
C THR A 101 -6.82 4.41 26.61
N LYS A 102 -6.44 3.24 27.13
CA LYS A 102 -7.25 2.01 27.04
C LYS A 102 -8.56 2.11 27.82
N LYS A 103 -8.57 2.84 28.93
CA LYS A 103 -9.79 3.06 29.73
C LYS A 103 -10.66 4.15 29.12
N ASN A 104 -10.05 5.27 28.74
CA ASN A 104 -10.70 6.48 28.25
C ASN A 104 -10.02 6.94 26.97
N HIS A 105 -10.54 6.50 25.83
CA HIS A 105 -10.00 6.82 24.49
C HIS A 105 -10.40 8.24 24.05
N THR A 106 -9.78 9.25 24.66
CA THR A 106 -9.99 10.65 24.30
C THR A 106 -8.92 11.16 23.32
N PRO A 107 -9.21 12.16 22.48
CA PRO A 107 -8.21 12.76 21.59
C PRO A 107 -6.97 13.30 22.33
N ALA A 108 -7.15 13.79 23.57
CA ALA A 108 -6.06 14.28 24.40
C ALA A 108 -5.12 13.15 24.86
N ASN A 109 -5.68 12.01 25.29
CA ASN A 109 -4.90 10.84 25.71
C ASN A 109 -4.20 10.19 24.52
N LYS A 110 -4.89 10.07 23.38
CA LYS A 110 -4.31 9.60 22.12
C LYS A 110 -3.14 10.48 21.66
N LYS A 111 -3.27 11.80 21.77
CA LYS A 111 -2.17 12.73 21.45
C LYS A 111 -0.93 12.48 22.33
N LYS A 112 -1.11 12.20 23.62
CA LYS A 112 0.00 11.84 24.53
C LYS A 112 0.60 10.48 24.19
N LEU A 113 -0.25 9.49 23.88
CA LEU A 113 0.20 8.13 23.54
C LEU A 113 1.05 8.11 22.27
N ARG A 114 0.70 8.93 21.27
CA ARG A 114 1.45 9.10 20.01
C ARG A 114 2.87 9.64 20.19
N CYS A 115 3.24 10.12 21.38
CA CYS A 115 4.62 10.46 21.70
C CYS A 115 5.53 9.23 21.88
N TYR A 116 4.96 8.01 21.94
CA TYR A 116 5.66 6.77 22.21
C TYR A 116 5.50 5.78 21.05
N ASP A 117 6.60 5.14 20.66
CA ASP A 117 6.60 3.96 19.78
C ASP A 117 6.81 2.70 20.61
N PHE A 118 5.93 1.71 20.45
CA PHE A 118 5.89 0.49 21.22
C PHE A 118 5.19 -0.63 20.44
N ASP A 119 5.18 -1.84 20.98
CA ASP A 119 4.56 -3.00 20.34
C ASP A 119 3.11 -2.74 19.90
N PHE A 120 2.88 -2.77 18.58
CA PHE A 120 1.61 -2.41 17.95
C PHE A 120 0.42 -3.25 18.45
N SER A 121 0.63 -4.49 18.85
CA SER A 121 -0.41 -5.35 19.45
C SER A 121 -1.08 -4.74 20.69
N HIS A 122 -0.39 -3.83 21.38
CA HIS A 122 -0.93 -3.14 22.56
C HIS A 122 -1.57 -1.80 22.26
N TRP A 123 -1.41 -1.28 21.03
CA TRP A 123 -1.97 -0.02 20.58
C TRP A 123 -3.52 -0.12 20.55
N PRO A 124 -4.26 0.81 21.19
CA PRO A 124 -5.72 0.81 21.15
C PRO A 124 -6.25 1.03 19.72
N SER A 125 -7.36 0.38 19.34
CA SER A 125 -8.00 0.65 18.05
C SER A 125 -8.41 2.13 17.95
N ASP A 126 -8.12 2.72 16.79
CA ASP A 126 -8.41 4.12 16.48
C ASP A 126 -9.64 4.30 15.60
N PHE A 127 -10.03 3.24 14.89
CA PHE A 127 -11.22 3.16 14.05
C PHE A 127 -11.51 1.70 13.71
N SER A 128 -12.78 1.32 13.63
CA SER A 128 -13.23 -0.01 13.25
C SER A 128 -14.27 0.08 12.13
N TRP A 129 -14.22 -0.88 11.20
CA TRP A 129 -15.22 -1.04 10.14
C TRP A 129 -16.67 -1.02 10.68
N SER A 130 -16.89 -1.54 11.89
CA SER A 130 -18.21 -1.62 12.54
C SER A 130 -18.79 -0.27 12.95
N GLU A 131 -17.99 0.79 12.95
CA GLU A 131 -18.43 2.15 13.29
C GLU A 131 -19.26 2.79 12.16
N VAL A 132 -19.24 2.20 10.96
CA VAL A 132 -19.96 2.69 9.78
C VAL A 132 -20.85 1.58 9.20
N SER A 133 -22.03 1.94 8.69
CA SER A 133 -23.03 0.98 8.17
C SER A 133 -22.87 0.60 6.69
N ILE A 134 -21.81 1.06 6.00
CA ILE A 134 -21.61 0.84 4.57
C ILE A 134 -20.53 -0.23 4.39
N PHE A 135 -20.95 -1.47 4.22
CA PHE A 135 -20.03 -2.59 3.96
C PHE A 135 -20.17 -3.06 2.51
N VAL A 136 -19.08 -2.98 1.75
CA VAL A 136 -19.02 -3.51 0.38
C VAL A 136 -18.60 -4.98 0.45
N GLN A 137 -19.52 -5.88 0.83
CA GLN A 137 -19.23 -7.32 0.79
C GLN A 137 -19.35 -7.87 -0.64
N ARG A 138 -18.27 -8.45 -1.16
CA ARG A 138 -18.34 -9.38 -2.30
C ARG A 138 -17.73 -10.71 -1.89
N CYS A 139 -18.59 -11.71 -1.72
CA CYS A 139 -18.20 -13.09 -1.46
C CYS A 139 -17.85 -13.79 -2.78
N TYR A 140 -16.61 -14.28 -2.93
CA TYR A 140 -16.26 -15.17 -4.04
C TYR A 140 -16.59 -16.62 -3.66
N THR A 141 -17.35 -17.30 -4.50
CA THR A 141 -17.71 -18.71 -4.33
C THR A 141 -16.58 -19.59 -4.87
N VAL A 142 -16.14 -20.57 -4.09
CA VAL A 142 -15.07 -21.51 -4.49
C VAL A 142 -15.68 -22.86 -4.89
N PHE A 143 -15.31 -23.38 -6.07
CA PHE A 143 -15.88 -24.60 -6.67
C PHE A 143 -14.91 -25.79 -6.54
N LEU A 144 -15.22 -26.81 -5.73
CA LEU A 144 -14.29 -27.90 -5.34
C LEU A 144 -13.96 -28.93 -6.45
N SER A 145 -12.67 -29.28 -6.59
CA SER A 145 -12.11 -30.41 -7.39
C SER A 145 -10.88 -31.03 -6.70
N THR A 146 -10.26 -32.09 -7.23
CA THR A 146 -9.11 -32.80 -6.60
C THR A 146 -7.76 -32.06 -6.70
N PHE A 147 -7.62 -31.09 -7.61
CA PHE A 147 -6.46 -30.16 -7.67
C PHE A 147 -6.38 -29.21 -6.46
N PHE A 148 -7.39 -29.24 -5.59
CA PHE A 148 -7.55 -28.31 -4.49
C PHE A 148 -6.49 -28.43 -3.43
N LEU A 149 -6.11 -29.63 -3.02
CA LEU A 149 -5.27 -29.77 -1.83
C LEU A 149 -3.83 -29.28 -2.09
N SER A 150 -3.22 -29.67 -3.21
CA SER A 150 -1.87 -29.20 -3.56
C SER A 150 -1.84 -27.68 -3.79
N SER A 151 -2.82 -27.15 -4.52
CA SER A 151 -2.93 -25.72 -4.80
C SER A 151 -3.21 -24.90 -3.52
N PHE A 152 -4.07 -25.41 -2.65
CA PHE A 152 -4.35 -24.85 -1.33
C PHE A 152 -3.08 -24.82 -0.48
N LEU A 153 -2.35 -25.94 -0.39
CA LEU A 153 -1.11 -26.02 0.36
C LEU A 153 -0.07 -25.02 -0.18
N ILE A 154 0.08 -24.91 -1.50
CA ILE A 154 1.01 -23.94 -2.13
C ILE A 154 0.60 -22.50 -1.77
N ALA A 155 -0.66 -22.13 -1.99
CA ALA A 155 -1.17 -20.80 -1.71
C ALA A 155 -1.02 -20.43 -0.23
N HIS A 156 -1.36 -21.34 0.68
CA HIS A 156 -1.32 -21.10 2.13
C HIS A 156 0.07 -21.31 2.76
N SER A 157 1.10 -21.70 1.99
CA SER A 157 2.47 -21.88 2.48
C SER A 157 3.48 -20.95 1.80
N PHE A 158 4.23 -21.41 0.81
CA PHE A 158 5.31 -20.65 0.18
C PHE A 158 4.83 -19.74 -0.95
N GLY A 159 3.74 -20.08 -1.66
CA GLY A 159 3.26 -19.30 -2.81
C GLY A 159 2.90 -17.86 -2.43
N ARG A 160 2.08 -17.68 -1.38
CA ARG A 160 1.76 -16.34 -0.85
C ARG A 160 3.00 -15.62 -0.32
N ARG A 161 3.93 -16.33 0.33
CA ARG A 161 5.17 -15.74 0.87
C ARG A 161 6.14 -15.28 -0.22
N MET A 162 6.16 -15.97 -1.36
CA MET A 162 6.92 -15.52 -2.53
C MET A 162 6.26 -14.32 -3.19
N LEU A 163 4.93 -14.29 -3.23
CA LEU A 163 4.20 -13.16 -3.82
C LEU A 163 4.26 -11.91 -2.95
N TYR A 164 4.21 -12.06 -1.62
CA TYR A 164 4.30 -11.01 -0.61
C TYR A 164 5.41 -11.29 0.41
N PRO A 165 6.69 -11.17 0.01
CA PRO A 165 7.83 -11.42 0.89
C PRO A 165 7.85 -10.49 2.11
N GLY A 166 7.28 -9.29 2.03
CA GLY A 166 7.13 -8.39 3.18
C GLY A 166 6.32 -8.99 4.35
N SER A 167 5.48 -10.00 4.10
CA SER A 167 4.78 -10.75 5.17
C SER A 167 5.64 -11.79 5.89
N VAL A 168 6.88 -12.01 5.45
CA VAL A 168 7.78 -13.02 6.02
C VAL A 168 8.53 -12.44 7.22
N GLY A 169 8.31 -13.02 8.41
CA GLY A 169 8.85 -12.51 9.67
C GLY A 169 10.39 -12.33 9.71
N LEU A 170 11.16 -13.16 8.99
CA LEU A 170 12.62 -12.98 8.91
C LEU A 170 13.00 -11.71 8.13
N LEU A 171 12.32 -11.43 7.01
CA LEU A 171 12.54 -10.20 6.24
C LEU A 171 12.14 -8.98 7.07
N GLN A 172 10.97 -9.02 7.71
CA GLN A 172 10.51 -7.93 8.58
C GLN A 172 11.49 -7.66 9.74
N LYS A 173 12.04 -8.71 10.35
CA LYS A 173 13.06 -8.58 11.39
C LYS A 173 14.33 -7.91 10.86
N ALA A 174 14.75 -8.24 9.64
CA ALA A 174 15.90 -7.60 9.00
C ALA A 174 15.64 -6.13 8.65
N MET A 175 14.42 -5.80 8.22
CA MET A 175 14.02 -4.42 7.86
C MET A 175 13.66 -3.55 9.07
N ARG A 176 13.42 -4.14 10.25
CA ARG A 176 12.94 -3.44 11.45
C ARG A 176 13.68 -2.13 11.77
N PRO A 177 15.03 -2.05 11.74
CA PRO A 177 15.73 -0.80 12.03
C PRO A 177 15.36 0.32 11.03
N MET A 178 15.25 -0.03 9.75
CA MET A 178 14.88 0.91 8.69
C MET A 178 13.43 1.38 8.83
N LEU A 179 12.50 0.47 9.15
CA LEU A 179 11.10 0.81 9.38
C LEU A 179 10.92 1.73 10.59
N GLN A 180 11.62 1.44 11.69
CA GLN A 180 11.60 2.30 12.88
C GLN A 180 12.14 3.71 12.59
N GLN A 181 13.21 3.82 11.79
CA GLN A 181 13.75 5.10 11.37
C GLN A 181 12.78 5.86 10.44
N GLY A 182 12.16 5.17 9.48
CA GLY A 182 11.17 5.74 8.57
C GLY A 182 9.95 6.27 9.30
N MET A 183 9.39 5.49 10.21
CA MET A 183 8.28 5.92 11.07
C MET A 183 8.69 7.12 11.96
N ALA A 184 9.87 7.11 12.57
CA ALA A 184 10.35 8.23 13.36
C ALA A 184 10.47 9.52 12.53
N LYS A 185 10.97 9.41 11.29
CA LYS A 185 11.01 10.53 10.33
C LYS A 185 9.61 11.08 10.06
N LEU A 186 8.65 10.20 9.74
CA LEU A 186 7.26 10.59 9.49
C LEU A 186 6.63 11.32 10.68
N ILE A 187 6.82 10.83 11.90
CA ILE A 187 6.25 11.43 13.11
C ILE A 187 6.97 12.74 13.47
N GLU A 188 8.29 12.77 13.44
CA GLU A 188 9.08 13.88 14.00
C GLU A 188 9.24 15.04 13.02
N GLU A 189 9.41 14.75 11.73
CA GLU A 189 9.65 15.76 10.68
C GLU A 189 8.37 16.19 9.96
N PHE A 190 7.38 15.29 9.84
CA PHE A 190 6.14 15.53 9.09
C PHE A 190 4.88 15.52 9.95
N ASP A 191 5.02 15.43 11.27
CA ASP A 191 3.89 15.36 12.22
C ASP A 191 2.88 14.25 11.90
N GLY A 192 3.41 13.14 11.39
CA GLY A 192 2.67 11.93 11.10
C GLY A 192 1.95 11.38 12.31
N GLN A 193 0.75 10.87 12.07
CA GLN A 193 -0.14 10.28 13.04
C GLN A 193 -0.32 8.80 12.73
N ARG A 194 0.31 7.93 13.53
CA ARG A 194 0.07 6.49 13.46
C ARG A 194 -1.33 6.15 13.97
N ASN A 195 -2.01 5.24 13.29
CA ASN A 195 -3.32 4.73 13.71
C ASN A 195 -3.43 3.22 13.50
N LYS A 196 -4.20 2.56 14.37
CA LYS A 196 -4.64 1.17 14.23
C LYS A 196 -6.09 1.12 13.76
N LEU A 197 -6.32 0.58 12.56
CA LEU A 197 -7.65 0.35 12.02
C LEU A 197 -8.03 -1.12 12.19
N VAL A 198 -9.30 -1.44 12.45
CA VAL A 198 -9.79 -2.83 12.53
C VAL A 198 -10.68 -3.12 11.33
N ALA A 199 -10.23 -4.01 10.46
CA ALA A 199 -10.95 -4.45 9.26
C ALA A 199 -12.08 -5.45 9.59
N CYS A 200 -12.96 -5.72 8.62
CA CYS A 200 -14.13 -6.56 8.82
C CYS A 200 -13.83 -8.03 9.13
N ASP A 201 -12.63 -8.51 8.77
CA ASP A 201 -12.13 -9.84 9.09
C ASP A 201 -11.39 -9.89 10.45
N GLY A 202 -11.41 -8.80 11.20
CA GLY A 202 -10.75 -8.66 12.50
C GLY A 202 -9.25 -8.38 12.41
N ASN A 203 -8.68 -8.23 11.21
CA ASN A 203 -7.29 -7.82 11.07
C ASN A 203 -7.09 -6.37 11.55
N GLU A 204 -6.00 -6.15 12.27
CA GLU A 204 -5.55 -4.83 12.69
C GLU A 204 -4.58 -4.31 11.63
N ILE A 205 -4.85 -3.12 11.08
CA ILE A 205 -4.09 -2.50 10.00
C ILE A 205 -3.32 -1.30 10.55
N ASP A 206 -2.01 -1.31 10.39
CA ASP A 206 -1.09 -0.24 10.79
C ASP A 206 -1.02 0.83 9.70
N THR A 207 -1.33 2.07 10.07
CA THR A 207 -1.44 3.19 9.15
C THR A 207 -0.72 4.43 9.66
N MET A 208 -0.32 5.31 8.74
CA MET A 208 0.30 6.60 9.02
C MET A 208 -0.34 7.69 8.19
N PHE A 209 -0.92 8.68 8.88
CA PHE A 209 -1.52 9.85 8.24
C PHE A 209 -0.67 11.10 8.44
N VAL A 210 -0.38 11.81 7.35
CA VAL A 210 0.23 13.14 7.37
C VAL A 210 -0.76 14.15 6.81
N ASP A 211 -1.20 15.08 7.65
CA ASP A 211 -2.16 16.13 7.29
C ASP A 211 -1.43 17.41 6.83
N ARG A 212 -1.59 17.76 5.55
CA ARG A 212 -0.99 18.95 4.94
C ARG A 212 -2.00 20.07 4.69
N ARG A 213 -3.27 19.92 5.08
CA ARG A 213 -4.32 20.94 4.85
C ARG A 213 -3.98 22.29 5.48
N ARG A 214 -3.16 22.29 6.54
CA ARG A 214 -2.75 23.49 7.30
C ARG A 214 -1.46 24.15 6.80
N ASP A 215 -0.78 23.55 5.83
CA ASP A 215 0.51 24.04 5.33
C ASP A 215 0.37 25.15 4.26
N GLY A 216 -0.87 25.49 3.88
CA GLY A 216 -1.18 26.58 2.94
C GLY A 216 -1.05 26.21 1.45
N GLY A 217 -0.50 25.04 1.12
CA GLY A 217 -0.41 24.53 -0.25
C GLY A 217 -1.74 23.93 -0.76
N ARG A 218 -2.03 24.09 -2.05
CA ARG A 218 -3.25 23.52 -2.68
C ARG A 218 -3.27 21.99 -2.61
N ASN A 219 -2.13 21.35 -2.82
CA ASN A 219 -2.00 19.88 -2.80
C ASN A 219 -2.38 19.27 -1.45
N GLY A 220 -2.24 20.01 -0.35
CA GLY A 220 -2.58 19.53 0.98
C GLY A 220 -4.07 19.22 1.17
N GLN A 221 -4.95 19.77 0.33
CA GLN A 221 -6.38 19.45 0.34
C GLN A 221 -6.70 18.07 -0.26
N THR A 222 -5.80 17.54 -1.08
CA THR A 222 -5.93 16.21 -1.68
C THR A 222 -5.23 15.18 -0.80
N LEU A 223 -5.96 14.10 -0.49
CA LEU A 223 -5.40 12.94 0.20
C LEU A 223 -4.90 11.94 -0.85
N VAL A 224 -3.65 11.52 -0.72
CA VAL A 224 -3.11 10.37 -1.47
C VAL A 224 -3.08 9.14 -0.56
N ILE A 225 -3.89 8.13 -0.88
CA ILE A 225 -3.84 6.82 -0.20
C ILE A 225 -2.84 5.94 -0.95
N CYS A 226 -1.80 5.48 -0.25
CA CYS A 226 -0.67 4.78 -0.86
C CYS A 226 -0.75 3.26 -0.64
N CYS A 227 -0.86 2.50 -1.73
CA CYS A 227 -0.82 1.04 -1.73
C CYS A 227 0.58 0.54 -2.12
N GLU A 228 1.26 -0.09 -1.17
CA GLU A 228 2.65 -0.51 -1.32
C GLU A 228 2.85 -1.73 -2.23
N GLY A 229 4.12 -1.97 -2.57
CA GLY A 229 4.54 -3.16 -3.30
C GLY A 229 4.69 -4.40 -2.41
N ASN A 230 5.09 -5.52 -3.00
CA ASN A 230 5.09 -6.83 -2.33
C ASN A 230 6.13 -7.00 -1.18
N ALA A 231 7.11 -6.12 -1.12
CA ALA A 231 8.06 -5.94 -0.03
C ALA A 231 8.08 -4.49 0.46
N GLY A 232 7.08 -3.69 0.07
CA GLY A 232 6.94 -2.30 0.46
C GLY A 232 6.27 -2.16 1.82
N PHE A 233 6.66 -1.11 2.53
CA PHE A 233 6.12 -0.73 3.83
C PHE A 233 5.93 0.78 3.80
N TYR A 234 4.83 1.29 4.36
CA TYR A 234 4.56 2.73 4.29
C TYR A 234 5.71 3.55 4.87
N GLU A 235 6.40 3.02 5.89
CA GLU A 235 7.48 3.72 6.60
C GLU A 235 8.61 4.18 5.68
N VAL A 236 8.84 3.48 4.58
CA VAL A 236 9.98 3.68 3.66
C VAL A 236 9.60 3.58 2.19
N GLY A 237 8.30 3.44 1.90
CA GLY A 237 7.79 3.06 0.59
C GLY A 237 7.30 4.23 -0.25
N CYS A 238 6.31 3.93 -1.08
CA CYS A 238 5.78 4.82 -2.10
C CYS A 238 5.14 6.10 -1.52
N MET A 239 4.71 6.09 -0.26
CA MET A 239 4.09 7.26 0.39
C MET A 239 4.99 8.52 0.45
N ASN A 240 6.31 8.36 0.38
CA ASN A 240 7.25 9.48 0.36
C ASN A 240 7.07 10.36 -0.89
N THR A 241 6.68 9.76 -2.02
CA THR A 241 6.53 10.46 -3.30
C THR A 241 5.47 11.58 -3.25
N PRO A 242 4.20 11.30 -2.91
CA PRO A 242 3.20 12.35 -2.77
C PRO A 242 3.47 13.25 -1.56
N LEU A 243 4.14 12.75 -0.51
CA LEU A 243 4.47 13.56 0.66
C LEU A 243 5.47 14.68 0.31
N GLU A 244 6.48 14.39 -0.51
CA GLU A 244 7.41 15.37 -1.08
C GLU A 244 6.70 16.32 -2.07
N GLY A 245 5.68 15.81 -2.77
CA GLY A 245 4.79 16.62 -3.61
C GLY A 245 3.83 17.56 -2.85
N GLY A 246 3.88 17.57 -1.51
CA GLY A 246 3.09 18.47 -0.67
C GLY A 246 1.63 18.04 -0.47
N TYR A 247 1.29 16.80 -0.78
CA TYR A 247 -0.05 16.24 -0.55
C TYR A 247 -0.27 15.81 0.90
N SER A 248 -1.52 15.77 1.35
CA SER A 248 -1.86 14.95 2.52
C SER A 248 -1.73 13.48 2.11
N VAL A 249 -1.19 12.63 3.00
CA VAL A 249 -0.89 11.23 2.63
C VAL A 249 -1.35 10.27 3.71
N LEU A 250 -1.97 9.17 3.31
CA LEU A 250 -2.30 8.03 4.16
C LEU A 250 -1.59 6.79 3.64
N GLY A 251 -0.52 6.40 4.34
CA GLY A 251 0.16 5.14 4.12
C GLY A 251 -0.40 4.05 5.02
N TRP A 252 -0.39 2.80 4.55
CA TRP A 252 -0.85 1.65 5.30
C TRP A 252 -0.04 0.40 4.94
N ASN A 253 0.08 -0.53 5.90
CA ASN A 253 0.78 -1.80 5.68
C ASN A 253 -0.22 -2.92 5.38
N HIS A 254 0.06 -3.71 4.34
CA HIS A 254 -0.68 -4.91 3.97
C HIS A 254 -0.96 -5.83 5.17
N PRO A 255 -2.04 -6.62 5.19
CA PRO A 255 -2.24 -7.68 6.19
C PRO A 255 -0.99 -8.56 6.34
N GLY A 256 -0.48 -8.67 7.56
CA GLY A 256 0.73 -9.41 7.90
C GLY A 256 2.05 -8.66 7.69
N PHE A 257 2.04 -7.38 7.33
CA PHE A 257 3.25 -6.54 7.19
C PHE A 257 3.41 -5.60 8.38
N GLY A 258 4.63 -5.49 8.92
CA GLY A 258 4.95 -4.51 9.94
C GLY A 258 4.11 -4.73 11.19
N GLY A 259 3.36 -3.69 11.60
CA GLY A 259 2.38 -3.81 12.69
C GLY A 259 1.10 -4.57 12.31
N SER A 260 0.74 -4.65 11.02
CA SER A 260 -0.54 -5.21 10.59
C SER A 260 -0.62 -6.72 10.85
N THR A 261 -1.78 -7.19 11.32
CA THR A 261 -2.05 -8.62 11.54
C THR A 261 -2.65 -9.27 10.28
N GLY A 262 -2.86 -10.59 10.32
CA GLY A 262 -3.44 -11.34 9.19
C GLY A 262 -2.42 -11.78 8.15
N VAL A 263 -2.90 -12.01 6.92
CA VAL A 263 -2.12 -12.48 5.77
C VAL A 263 -2.64 -11.86 4.47
N PRO A 264 -1.78 -11.62 3.46
CA PRO A 264 -2.14 -10.85 2.27
C PRO A 264 -2.79 -11.71 1.19
N PHE A 265 -3.98 -12.25 1.47
CA PHE A 265 -4.84 -12.80 0.41
C PHE A 265 -5.67 -11.68 -0.24
N PRO A 266 -6.13 -11.86 -1.49
CA PRO A 266 -6.91 -10.85 -2.20
C PRO A 266 -8.09 -10.27 -1.40
N GLN A 267 -8.81 -11.12 -0.64
CA GLN A 267 -9.92 -10.65 0.19
C GLN A 267 -9.46 -9.86 1.42
N ASN A 268 -8.34 -10.24 2.05
CA ASN A 268 -7.80 -9.49 3.19
C ASN A 268 -7.27 -8.12 2.76
N GLU A 269 -6.64 -8.04 1.58
CA GLU A 269 -6.24 -6.77 0.95
C GLU A 269 -7.44 -5.85 0.73
N ALA A 270 -8.52 -6.39 0.16
CA ALA A 270 -9.77 -5.64 -0.04
C ALA A 270 -10.37 -5.15 1.29
N ASN A 271 -10.46 -6.03 2.30
CA ASN A 271 -10.99 -5.67 3.63
C ASN A 271 -10.14 -4.59 4.32
N ALA A 272 -8.81 -4.65 4.18
CA ALA A 272 -7.90 -3.66 4.73
C ALA A 272 -8.07 -2.30 4.02
N MET A 273 -8.17 -2.31 2.69
CA MET A 273 -8.38 -1.09 1.91
C MET A 273 -9.73 -0.44 2.19
N ASP A 274 -10.77 -1.26 2.39
CA ASP A 274 -12.10 -0.80 2.79
C ASP A 274 -12.03 0.06 4.05
N VAL A 275 -11.48 -0.47 5.14
CA VAL A 275 -11.38 0.27 6.40
C VAL A 275 -10.46 1.49 6.29
N VAL A 276 -9.42 1.46 5.45
CA VAL A 276 -8.55 2.61 5.18
C VAL A 276 -9.32 3.75 4.51
N ILE A 277 -10.16 3.45 3.52
CA ILE A 277 -11.00 4.45 2.83
C ILE A 277 -12.07 4.98 3.80
N GLN A 278 -12.74 4.10 4.54
CA GLN A 278 -13.76 4.49 5.52
C GLN A 278 -13.16 5.42 6.60
N PHE A 279 -11.96 5.11 7.08
CA PHE A 279 -11.23 5.98 8.00
C PHE A 279 -10.92 7.35 7.39
N ALA A 280 -10.48 7.39 6.13
CA ALA A 280 -10.20 8.65 5.43
C ALA A 280 -11.43 9.56 5.30
N ILE A 281 -12.60 8.98 5.04
CA ILE A 281 -13.85 9.73 4.89
C ILE A 281 -14.42 10.14 6.25
N HIS A 282 -14.61 9.17 7.15
CA HIS A 282 -15.42 9.35 8.35
C HIS A 282 -14.66 9.93 9.54
N GLU A 283 -13.35 9.67 9.65
CA GLU A 283 -12.52 10.16 10.75
C GLU A 283 -11.58 11.28 10.32
N LEU A 284 -10.95 11.19 9.14
CA LEU A 284 -10.04 12.23 8.64
C LEU A 284 -10.76 13.40 7.93
N GLY A 285 -12.01 13.20 7.52
CA GLY A 285 -12.89 14.22 6.95
C GLY A 285 -12.57 14.61 5.51
N PHE A 286 -11.97 13.72 4.72
CA PHE A 286 -11.83 13.92 3.27
C PHE A 286 -13.11 13.54 2.54
N GLN A 287 -13.33 14.09 1.35
CA GLN A 287 -14.39 13.65 0.44
C GLN A 287 -13.79 12.69 -0.61
N PHE A 288 -14.61 11.80 -1.18
CA PHE A 288 -14.15 10.92 -2.27
C PHE A 288 -13.51 11.71 -3.43
N SER A 289 -14.08 12.87 -3.76
CA SER A 289 -13.58 13.78 -4.81
C SER A 289 -12.22 14.41 -4.53
N ASP A 290 -11.70 14.27 -3.30
CA ASP A 290 -10.41 14.79 -2.85
C ASP A 290 -9.38 13.67 -2.61
N ILE A 291 -9.73 12.42 -2.94
CA ILE A 291 -8.87 11.25 -2.71
C ILE A 291 -8.26 10.77 -4.03
N VAL A 292 -6.93 10.68 -4.08
CA VAL A 292 -6.19 9.96 -5.11
C VAL A 292 -5.71 8.65 -4.51
N VAL A 293 -5.95 7.54 -5.21
CA VAL A 293 -5.30 6.27 -4.84
C VAL A 293 -4.04 6.13 -5.67
N TYR A 294 -2.91 5.99 -5.00
CA TYR A 294 -1.61 5.76 -5.61
C TYR A 294 -1.13 4.36 -5.26
N ALA A 295 -0.67 3.60 -6.24
CA ALA A 295 -0.12 2.28 -6.00
C ALA A 295 1.17 2.03 -6.75
N TRP A 296 2.04 1.27 -6.10
CA TRP A 296 3.24 0.73 -6.71
C TRP A 296 3.13 -0.79 -6.87
N SER A 297 3.48 -1.30 -8.04
CA SER A 297 3.61 -2.74 -8.30
C SER A 297 2.33 -3.53 -8.00
N ILE A 298 2.43 -4.58 -7.16
CA ILE A 298 1.32 -5.44 -6.72
C ILE A 298 0.19 -4.67 -6.01
N GLY A 299 0.51 -3.53 -5.39
CA GLY A 299 -0.49 -2.66 -4.76
C GLY A 299 -1.55 -2.16 -5.75
N GLY A 300 -1.27 -2.23 -7.06
CA GLY A 300 -2.24 -1.92 -8.12
C GLY A 300 -3.49 -2.79 -8.07
N PHE A 301 -3.42 -4.02 -7.53
CA PHE A 301 -4.61 -4.83 -7.25
C PHE A 301 -5.50 -4.14 -6.22
N THR A 302 -4.94 -3.80 -5.07
CA THR A 302 -5.70 -3.18 -3.98
C THR A 302 -6.24 -1.81 -4.38
N ALA A 303 -5.47 -1.04 -5.16
CA ALA A 303 -5.88 0.26 -5.65
C ALA A 303 -6.95 0.20 -6.75
N SER A 304 -6.86 -0.75 -7.69
CA SER A 304 -7.91 -0.94 -8.69
C SER A 304 -9.20 -1.50 -8.06
N TRP A 305 -9.09 -2.34 -7.02
CA TRP A 305 -10.24 -2.72 -6.19
C TRP A 305 -10.89 -1.52 -5.49
N ALA A 306 -10.09 -0.60 -4.94
CA ALA A 306 -10.58 0.60 -4.27
C ALA A 306 -11.45 1.45 -5.20
N VAL A 307 -10.93 1.83 -6.36
CA VAL A 307 -11.68 2.70 -7.30
C VAL A 307 -12.83 1.98 -8.02
N MET A 308 -12.78 0.64 -8.11
CA MET A 308 -13.93 -0.16 -8.55
C MET A 308 -15.07 -0.12 -7.52
N SER A 309 -14.74 -0.17 -6.23
CA SER A 309 -15.72 -0.24 -5.13
C SER A 309 -16.22 1.14 -4.70
N TYR A 310 -15.39 2.18 -4.85
CA TYR A 310 -15.65 3.57 -4.53
C TYR A 310 -15.45 4.44 -5.79
N PRO A 311 -16.36 4.36 -6.78
CA PRO A 311 -16.20 5.01 -8.08
C PRO A 311 -16.15 6.55 -8.01
N GLU A 312 -16.58 7.15 -6.89
CA GLU A 312 -16.52 8.58 -6.61
C GLU A 312 -15.11 9.08 -6.28
N ILE A 313 -14.15 8.18 -6.05
CA ILE A 313 -12.73 8.54 -5.81
C ILE A 313 -12.21 9.38 -6.98
N GLN A 314 -11.47 10.44 -6.65
CA GLN A 314 -11.03 11.48 -7.59
C GLN A 314 -10.26 10.93 -8.80
N SER A 315 -9.27 10.06 -8.56
CA SER A 315 -8.43 9.49 -9.61
C SER A 315 -7.53 8.35 -9.10
N LEU A 316 -6.96 7.60 -10.04
CA LEU A 316 -6.03 6.50 -9.80
C LEU A 316 -4.67 6.76 -10.46
N VAL A 317 -3.58 6.53 -9.73
CA VAL A 317 -2.21 6.51 -10.26
C VAL A 317 -1.59 5.14 -10.00
N LEU A 318 -1.17 4.44 -11.06
CA LEU A 318 -0.51 3.14 -10.99
C LEU A 318 0.93 3.24 -11.50
N ASP A 319 1.90 3.12 -10.60
CA ASP A 319 3.33 3.05 -10.93
C ASP A 319 3.83 1.60 -10.96
N ALA A 320 4.48 1.22 -12.06
CA ALA A 320 5.07 -0.10 -12.23
C ALA A 320 4.08 -1.25 -11.99
N SER A 321 2.82 -1.07 -12.38
CA SER A 321 1.78 -2.08 -12.16
C SER A 321 1.55 -2.96 -13.39
N PHE A 322 0.68 -3.97 -13.26
CA PHE A 322 0.40 -4.98 -14.27
C PHE A 322 -1.11 -5.17 -14.46
N ASP A 323 -1.49 -5.87 -15.53
CA ASP A 323 -2.88 -6.18 -15.83
C ASP A 323 -3.41 -7.45 -15.13
N ASP A 324 -2.58 -8.49 -15.08
CA ASP A 324 -2.89 -9.81 -14.54
C ASP A 324 -1.62 -10.45 -13.96
N LEU A 325 -1.74 -11.09 -12.78
CA LEU A 325 -0.62 -11.76 -12.13
C LEU A 325 -0.15 -13.03 -12.87
N LEU A 326 -1.05 -13.76 -13.53
CA LEU A 326 -0.72 -15.10 -14.04
C LEU A 326 0.52 -15.12 -14.96
N PRO A 327 0.67 -14.22 -15.95
CA PRO A 327 1.87 -14.18 -16.79
C PRO A 327 3.18 -13.98 -15.99
N LEU A 328 3.14 -13.14 -14.96
CA LEU A 328 4.30 -12.87 -14.10
C LEU A 328 4.64 -14.07 -13.21
N ALA A 329 3.62 -14.76 -12.68
CA ALA A 329 3.83 -15.99 -11.92
C ALA A 329 4.45 -17.10 -12.79
N LEU A 330 3.99 -17.24 -14.04
CA LEU A 330 4.53 -18.23 -14.98
C LEU A 330 5.97 -17.93 -15.40
N LYS A 331 6.40 -16.66 -15.45
CA LYS A 331 7.81 -16.28 -15.69
C LYS A 331 8.73 -16.84 -14.61
N VAL A 332 8.30 -16.79 -13.35
CA VAL A 332 9.15 -17.12 -12.19
C VAL A 332 9.15 -18.61 -11.89
N MET A 333 8.04 -19.30 -12.16
CA MET A 333 7.86 -20.71 -11.80
C MET A 333 8.36 -21.65 -12.91
N PRO A 334 8.79 -22.88 -12.58
CA PRO A 334 9.19 -23.86 -13.59
C PRO A 334 8.05 -24.20 -14.56
N ASP A 335 8.36 -24.32 -15.86
CA ASP A 335 7.37 -24.63 -16.90
C ASP A 335 6.59 -25.93 -16.64
N SER A 336 7.24 -26.92 -16.00
CA SER A 336 6.61 -28.19 -15.63
C SER A 336 5.46 -28.02 -14.62
N TRP A 337 5.39 -26.89 -13.91
CA TRP A 337 4.35 -26.58 -12.92
C TRP A 337 3.23 -25.70 -13.49
N ARG A 338 3.28 -25.34 -14.77
CA ARG A 338 2.34 -24.39 -15.40
C ARG A 338 0.86 -24.67 -15.10
N PRO A 339 0.31 -25.89 -15.23
CA PRO A 339 -1.10 -26.14 -14.91
C PRO A 339 -1.44 -25.91 -13.43
N LEU A 340 -0.52 -26.27 -12.53
CA LEU A 340 -0.67 -26.12 -11.09
C LEU A 340 -0.59 -24.64 -10.67
N VAL A 341 0.37 -23.89 -11.23
CA VAL A 341 0.52 -22.45 -11.00
C VAL A 341 -0.73 -21.72 -11.50
N GLN A 342 -1.19 -22.04 -12.71
CA GLN A 342 -2.41 -21.44 -13.27
C GLN A 342 -3.62 -21.69 -12.38
N HIS A 343 -3.84 -22.93 -11.94
CA HIS A 343 -4.93 -23.24 -11.02
C HIS A 343 -4.79 -22.51 -9.69
N THR A 344 -3.60 -22.52 -9.08
CA THR A 344 -3.33 -21.89 -7.78
C THR A 344 -3.55 -20.37 -7.83
N VAL A 345 -3.01 -19.70 -8.84
CA VAL A 345 -3.18 -18.25 -9.04
C VAL A 345 -4.65 -17.93 -9.23
N ARG A 346 -5.34 -18.60 -10.14
CA ARG A 346 -6.75 -18.30 -10.44
C ARG A 346 -7.71 -18.58 -9.28
N GLN A 347 -7.41 -19.56 -8.44
CA GLN A 347 -8.29 -19.90 -7.31
C GLN A 347 -8.00 -19.08 -6.05
N TYR A 348 -6.73 -18.81 -5.73
CA TYR A 348 -6.35 -18.25 -4.42
C TYR A 348 -5.71 -16.86 -4.50
N MET A 349 -5.09 -16.50 -5.64
CA MET A 349 -4.32 -15.26 -5.81
C MET A 349 -4.71 -14.55 -7.12
N ASN A 350 -6.00 -14.46 -7.44
CA ASN A 350 -6.44 -13.90 -8.71
C ASN A 350 -6.35 -12.37 -8.72
N LEU A 351 -5.13 -11.86 -8.89
CA LEU A 351 -4.87 -10.43 -8.99
C LEU A 351 -5.04 -9.98 -10.45
N ASN A 352 -6.26 -9.59 -10.80
CA ASN A 352 -6.63 -9.12 -12.13
C ASN A 352 -6.99 -7.63 -12.07
N ASN A 353 -5.96 -6.78 -12.13
CA ASN A 353 -6.10 -5.34 -11.99
C ASN A 353 -6.89 -4.76 -13.17
N ALA A 354 -6.72 -5.31 -14.38
CA ALA A 354 -7.46 -4.86 -15.55
C ALA A 354 -8.98 -5.03 -15.35
N GLU A 355 -9.44 -6.21 -14.94
CA GLU A 355 -10.87 -6.46 -14.73
C GLU A 355 -11.51 -5.54 -13.69
N GLN A 356 -10.75 -5.15 -12.66
CA GLN A 356 -11.19 -4.17 -11.66
C GLN A 356 -11.19 -2.76 -12.26
N LEU A 357 -10.10 -2.38 -12.91
CA LEU A 357 -9.91 -1.04 -13.49
C LEU A 357 -10.95 -0.70 -14.58
N LEU A 358 -11.37 -1.67 -15.38
CA LEU A 358 -12.40 -1.46 -16.42
C LEU A 358 -13.75 -1.00 -15.84
N LYS A 359 -14.01 -1.22 -14.54
CA LYS A 359 -15.25 -0.77 -13.88
C LYS A 359 -15.15 0.66 -13.36
N TYR A 360 -13.96 1.26 -13.35
CA TYR A 360 -13.74 2.62 -12.89
C TYR A 360 -13.87 3.62 -14.04
N GLN A 361 -14.73 4.62 -13.85
CA GLN A 361 -15.06 5.65 -14.85
C GLN A 361 -14.17 6.88 -14.74
N GLY A 362 -13.47 7.06 -13.61
CA GLY A 362 -12.67 8.25 -13.37
C GLY A 362 -11.30 8.27 -14.06
N PRO A 363 -10.52 9.34 -13.84
CA PRO A 363 -9.20 9.55 -14.42
C PRO A 363 -8.16 8.52 -13.95
N VAL A 364 -7.32 8.04 -14.87
CA VAL A 364 -6.28 7.04 -14.60
C VAL A 364 -4.95 7.49 -15.21
N LEU A 365 -3.87 7.42 -14.43
CA LEU A 365 -2.50 7.56 -14.91
C LEU A 365 -1.73 6.26 -14.68
N LEU A 366 -1.14 5.73 -15.74
CA LEU A 366 -0.21 4.62 -15.69
C LEU A 366 1.21 5.18 -15.84
N ILE A 367 2.09 4.83 -14.91
CA ILE A 367 3.53 5.11 -15.00
C ILE A 367 4.22 3.79 -15.33
N ARG A 368 4.70 3.68 -16.56
CA ARG A 368 5.40 2.49 -17.05
C ARG A 368 6.90 2.71 -16.91
N ARG A 369 7.55 1.86 -16.14
CA ARG A 369 9.00 1.83 -16.02
C ARG A 369 9.59 1.07 -17.21
N THR A 370 10.41 1.73 -18.02
CA THR A 370 10.86 1.13 -19.28
C THR A 370 11.99 0.11 -19.12
N ARG A 371 12.70 0.11 -17.98
CA ARG A 371 13.75 -0.88 -17.65
C ARG A 371 13.33 -1.83 -16.53
N ASP A 372 12.03 -2.10 -16.41
CA ASP A 372 11.44 -2.90 -15.33
C ASP A 372 11.74 -4.40 -15.48
N GLU A 373 12.45 -4.96 -14.52
CA GLU A 373 12.85 -6.36 -14.48
C GLU A 373 11.79 -7.29 -13.85
N ILE A 374 10.83 -6.73 -13.12
CA ILE A 374 9.83 -7.45 -12.34
C ILE A 374 8.50 -7.59 -13.11
N ILE A 375 8.07 -6.52 -13.77
CA ILE A 375 6.76 -6.38 -14.43
C ILE A 375 6.81 -6.80 -15.91
N THR A 376 7.97 -7.25 -16.38
CA THR A 376 8.19 -7.84 -17.70
C THR A 376 8.02 -9.35 -17.66
N THR A 377 7.62 -10.01 -18.76
CA THR A 377 7.51 -11.49 -18.83
C THR A 377 8.77 -12.19 -19.34
N THR A 378 9.70 -11.46 -19.99
CA THR A 378 10.93 -12.03 -20.56
C THR A 378 12.16 -11.44 -19.85
N GLY A 379 12.27 -10.11 -19.78
CA GLY A 379 13.35 -9.39 -19.10
C GLY A 379 13.29 -7.87 -19.34
N PRO A 380 14.16 -7.08 -18.70
CA PRO A 380 14.12 -5.62 -18.76
C PRO A 380 14.51 -5.04 -20.13
N GLU A 381 15.21 -5.81 -20.97
CA GLU A 381 15.58 -5.41 -22.35
C GLU A 381 14.40 -5.47 -23.33
N ASP A 382 13.34 -6.20 -22.98
CA ASP A 382 12.14 -6.37 -23.79
C ASP A 382 10.98 -5.58 -23.20
N VAL A 383 10.98 -4.27 -23.49
CA VAL A 383 9.96 -3.33 -23.04
C VAL A 383 8.54 -3.72 -23.46
N MET A 384 8.41 -4.47 -24.56
CA MET A 384 7.12 -4.96 -25.05
C MET A 384 6.50 -6.02 -24.14
N SER A 385 7.32 -6.75 -23.39
CA SER A 385 6.87 -7.74 -22.42
C SER A 385 6.35 -7.14 -21.10
N ASN A 386 6.47 -5.82 -20.92
CA ASN A 386 6.00 -5.13 -19.73
C ASN A 386 4.46 -5.21 -19.62
N ARG A 387 3.94 -5.78 -18.53
CA ARG A 387 2.49 -5.99 -18.32
C ARG A 387 1.69 -4.69 -18.18
N GLY A 388 2.34 -3.55 -17.96
CA GLY A 388 1.71 -2.23 -18.07
C GLY A 388 1.18 -1.94 -19.48
N ASN A 389 1.81 -2.51 -20.52
CA ASN A 389 1.37 -2.41 -21.92
C ASN A 389 -0.02 -3.03 -22.10
N ASP A 390 -0.20 -4.27 -21.63
CA ASP A 390 -1.48 -4.97 -21.68
C ASP A 390 -2.54 -4.24 -20.85
N LEU A 391 -2.17 -3.65 -19.71
CA LEU A 391 -3.08 -2.88 -18.87
C LEU A 391 -3.63 -1.65 -19.61
N LEU A 392 -2.75 -0.86 -20.24
CA LEU A 392 -3.15 0.27 -21.06
C LEU A 392 -4.03 -0.16 -22.23
N LEU A 393 -3.60 -1.18 -22.97
CA LEU A 393 -4.33 -1.66 -24.15
C LEU A 393 -5.73 -2.13 -23.78
N LYS A 394 -5.90 -2.87 -22.67
CA LYS A 394 -7.21 -3.31 -22.18
C LYS A 394 -8.07 -2.12 -21.77
N LEU A 395 -7.50 -1.15 -21.05
CA LEU A 395 -8.21 0.06 -20.63
C LEU A 395 -8.71 0.87 -21.82
N LEU A 396 -7.86 1.14 -22.80
CA LEU A 396 -8.23 1.90 -23.99
C LEU A 396 -9.22 1.14 -24.88
N GLN A 397 -9.05 -0.17 -25.05
CA GLN A 397 -10.01 -1.00 -25.80
C GLN A 397 -11.40 -0.98 -25.19
N PHE A 398 -11.49 -0.96 -23.86
CA PHE A 398 -12.76 -0.81 -23.17
C PHE A 398 -13.31 0.60 -23.29
N ARG A 399 -12.50 1.63 -23.01
CA ARG A 399 -12.98 3.03 -22.98
C ARG A 399 -13.32 3.57 -24.37
N TYR A 400 -12.59 3.16 -25.40
CA TYR A 400 -12.66 3.71 -26.75
C TYR A 400 -12.65 2.61 -27.83
N PRO A 401 -13.64 1.69 -27.83
CA PRO A 401 -13.62 0.50 -28.68
C PRO A 401 -13.58 0.82 -30.18
N LYS A 402 -14.17 1.94 -30.61
CA LYS A 402 -14.20 2.34 -32.02
C LYS A 402 -12.90 3.01 -32.50
N ILE A 403 -12.11 3.56 -31.58
CA ILE A 403 -10.73 4.02 -31.83
C ILE A 403 -9.77 2.83 -31.82
N MET A 404 -9.87 1.98 -30.78
CA MET A 404 -8.98 0.85 -30.51
C MET A 404 -9.34 -0.41 -31.31
N THR A 405 -9.59 -0.24 -32.61
CA THR A 405 -9.63 -1.34 -33.59
C THR A 405 -8.25 -1.95 -33.81
N ASP A 406 -8.15 -3.00 -34.63
CA ASP A 406 -6.87 -3.68 -34.94
C ASP A 406 -5.75 -2.70 -35.34
N GLU A 407 -6.09 -1.69 -36.14
CA GLU A 407 -5.14 -0.65 -36.56
C GLU A 407 -4.76 0.29 -35.41
N GLY A 408 -5.70 0.70 -34.56
CA GLY A 408 -5.44 1.50 -33.36
C GLY A 408 -4.54 0.76 -32.37
N ILE A 409 -4.81 -0.53 -32.14
CA ILE A 409 -3.97 -1.40 -31.31
C ILE A 409 -2.57 -1.53 -31.91
N ARG A 410 -2.45 -1.67 -33.24
CA ARG A 410 -1.14 -1.78 -33.91
C ARG A 410 -0.29 -0.52 -33.72
N VAL A 411 -0.85 0.67 -33.91
CA VAL A 411 -0.08 1.92 -33.76
C VAL A 411 0.30 2.18 -32.30
N VAL A 412 -0.59 1.87 -31.35
CA VAL A 412 -0.27 1.97 -29.92
C VAL A 412 0.82 0.96 -29.54
N ARG A 413 0.79 -0.28 -30.06
CA ARG A 413 1.89 -1.25 -29.86
C ARG A 413 3.21 -0.77 -30.44
N GLN A 414 3.20 -0.10 -31.60
CA GLN A 414 4.41 0.51 -32.17
C GLN A 414 4.98 1.58 -31.23
N TRP A 415 4.13 2.43 -30.67
CA TRP A 415 4.54 3.43 -29.67
C TRP A 415 5.04 2.79 -28.36
N LEU A 416 4.38 1.75 -27.87
CA LEU A 416 4.80 1.01 -26.67
C LEU A 416 6.16 0.30 -26.85
N GLY A 417 6.53 -0.03 -28.09
CA GLY A 417 7.81 -0.61 -28.44
C GLY A 417 8.98 0.38 -28.47
N ALA A 418 8.69 1.69 -28.38
CA ALA A 418 9.72 2.70 -28.25
C ALA A 418 10.44 2.56 -26.90
N SER A 419 11.77 2.57 -26.96
CA SER A 419 12.64 2.33 -25.79
C SER A 419 13.05 3.62 -25.08
N ASN A 420 12.86 4.77 -25.74
CA ASN A 420 13.23 6.10 -25.23
C ASN A 420 12.31 7.19 -25.80
N HIS A 421 12.42 8.39 -25.22
CA HIS A 421 11.57 9.54 -25.57
C HIS A 421 11.70 9.99 -27.03
N LEU A 422 12.88 9.82 -27.65
CA LEU A 422 13.09 10.22 -29.05
C LEU A 422 12.32 9.29 -30.01
N GLU A 423 12.36 7.99 -29.75
CA GLU A 423 11.59 7.00 -30.52
C GLU A 423 10.09 7.21 -30.34
N GLU A 424 9.63 7.47 -29.12
CA GLU A 424 8.22 7.79 -28.85
C GLU A 424 7.77 9.03 -29.64
N ALA A 425 8.56 10.10 -29.58
CA ALA A 425 8.28 11.34 -30.30
C ALA A 425 8.32 11.14 -31.83
N SER A 426 9.20 10.27 -32.32
CA SER A 426 9.29 9.89 -33.73
C SER A 426 8.03 9.16 -34.20
N VAL A 427 7.55 8.17 -33.44
CA VAL A 427 6.27 7.49 -33.73
C VAL A 427 5.12 8.49 -33.71
N TYR A 428 5.05 9.35 -32.69
CA TYR A 428 3.98 10.34 -32.55
C TYR A 428 3.96 11.34 -33.71
N SER A 429 5.13 11.85 -34.11
CA SER A 429 5.26 12.80 -35.22
C SER A 429 5.03 12.13 -36.58
N GLY A 430 5.41 10.86 -36.73
CA GLY A 430 5.24 10.09 -37.96
C GLY A 430 3.78 9.81 -38.34
N TYR A 431 2.86 9.85 -37.37
CA TYR A 431 1.41 9.79 -37.60
C TYR A 431 0.75 11.19 -37.57
N GLU A 432 1.55 12.25 -37.58
CA GLU A 432 1.07 13.65 -37.65
C GLU A 432 -0.01 13.95 -36.59
N VAL A 433 0.17 13.43 -35.37
CA VAL A 433 -0.86 13.56 -34.32
C VAL A 433 -1.03 15.01 -33.91
N ASP A 434 -2.22 15.55 -34.16
CA ASP A 434 -2.63 16.89 -33.75
C ASP A 434 -3.35 16.83 -32.39
N ASP A 435 -2.67 17.26 -31.32
CA ASP A 435 -3.20 17.31 -29.95
C ASP A 435 -4.49 18.16 -29.86
N ASP A 436 -4.54 19.32 -30.53
CA ASP A 436 -5.67 20.25 -30.44
C ASP A 436 -6.90 19.70 -31.14
N TRP A 437 -6.70 19.10 -32.31
CA TRP A 437 -7.76 18.37 -33.02
C TRP A 437 -8.27 17.18 -32.20
N CYS A 438 -7.37 16.39 -31.60
CA CYS A 438 -7.75 15.26 -30.75
C CYS A 438 -8.60 15.70 -29.56
N VAL A 439 -8.21 16.76 -28.86
CA VAL A 439 -8.98 17.34 -27.74
C VAL A 439 -10.34 17.81 -28.23
N SER A 440 -10.41 18.56 -29.34
CA SER A 440 -11.67 19.07 -29.89
C SER A 440 -12.64 17.95 -30.24
N VAL A 441 -12.16 16.86 -30.84
CA VAL A 441 -13.01 15.69 -31.17
C VAL A 441 -13.52 15.02 -29.90
N LEU A 442 -12.66 14.79 -28.92
CA LEU A 442 -13.09 14.13 -27.68
C LEU A 442 -14.12 15.00 -26.92
N GLN A 443 -13.92 16.32 -26.87
CA GLN A 443 -14.83 17.26 -26.21
C GLN A 443 -16.21 17.32 -26.88
N SER A 444 -16.28 17.23 -28.22
CA SER A 444 -17.58 17.20 -28.91
C SER A 444 -18.38 15.94 -28.55
N TYR A 445 -17.72 14.80 -28.39
CA TYR A 445 -18.38 13.56 -27.97
C TYR A 445 -18.83 13.58 -26.50
N GLN A 446 -18.04 14.19 -25.61
CA GLN A 446 -18.40 14.34 -24.21
C GLN A 446 -19.65 15.22 -24.01
N ALA A 447 -19.81 16.26 -24.83
CA ALA A 447 -20.95 17.18 -24.76
C ALA A 447 -22.25 16.56 -25.28
N ASP A 448 -22.18 15.70 -26.31
CA ASP A 448 -23.35 15.32 -27.07
C ASP A 448 -24.00 13.98 -26.67
N ARG A 449 -23.26 12.95 -26.19
CA ARG A 449 -23.83 11.57 -26.12
C ARG A 449 -23.40 10.65 -24.97
N ASP A 450 -22.15 10.66 -24.49
CA ASP A 450 -21.64 9.62 -23.58
C ASP A 450 -20.85 10.20 -22.39
N VAL A 451 -21.45 10.30 -21.19
CA VAL A 451 -20.72 10.73 -19.97
C VAL A 451 -19.87 9.59 -19.41
N LEU A 452 -20.28 8.35 -19.62
CA LEU A 452 -19.64 7.14 -19.10
C LEU A 452 -19.02 6.32 -20.23
N PHE A 453 -17.90 5.67 -19.96
CA PHE A 453 -17.30 4.70 -20.85
C PHE A 453 -18.14 3.42 -20.95
N PRO A 454 -18.18 2.75 -22.12
CA PRO A 454 -17.40 3.01 -23.33
C PRO A 454 -17.93 4.18 -24.18
N TRP A 455 -17.03 4.93 -24.81
CA TRP A 455 -17.40 5.99 -25.76
C TRP A 455 -17.49 5.47 -27.19
N SER A 456 -18.48 5.98 -27.94
CA SER A 456 -18.70 5.69 -29.35
C SER A 456 -17.78 6.45 -30.32
N VAL A 457 -16.92 7.34 -29.82
CA VAL A 457 -15.96 8.13 -30.61
C VAL A 457 -15.11 7.23 -31.52
N GLY A 458 -15.03 7.58 -32.80
CA GLY A 458 -14.31 6.80 -33.81
C GLY A 458 -15.19 6.03 -34.81
N GLU A 459 -16.50 5.91 -34.58
CA GLU A 459 -17.40 5.13 -35.46
C GLU A 459 -17.44 5.64 -36.91
N ASP A 460 -17.57 6.95 -37.10
CA ASP A 460 -17.65 7.60 -38.42
C ASP A 460 -16.31 8.24 -38.85
N MET A 461 -15.20 7.85 -38.22
CA MET A 461 -13.90 8.48 -38.44
C MET A 461 -13.06 7.75 -39.48
N THR A 462 -12.24 8.51 -40.20
CA THR A 462 -11.23 7.94 -41.09
C THR A 462 -10.23 7.08 -40.32
N LEU A 463 -9.56 6.18 -41.02
CA LEU A 463 -8.51 5.36 -40.43
C LEU A 463 -7.40 6.23 -39.80
N GLU A 464 -7.05 7.32 -40.46
CA GLU A 464 -6.01 8.24 -39.98
C GLU A 464 -6.42 8.95 -38.69
N GLY A 465 -7.64 9.49 -38.65
CA GLY A 465 -8.15 10.13 -37.43
C GLY A 465 -8.20 9.17 -36.23
N ARG A 466 -8.53 7.90 -36.46
CA ARG A 466 -8.51 6.88 -35.39
C ARG A 466 -7.10 6.57 -34.90
N ARG A 467 -6.09 6.53 -35.78
CA ARG A 467 -4.69 6.30 -35.40
C ARG A 467 -4.16 7.45 -34.55
N GLN A 468 -4.45 8.68 -34.94
CA GLN A 468 -4.05 9.87 -34.19
C GLN A 468 -4.66 9.86 -32.79
N LEU A 469 -5.97 9.64 -32.68
CA LEU A 469 -6.65 9.53 -31.38
C LEU A 469 -6.12 8.39 -30.51
N ALA A 470 -5.82 7.22 -31.11
CA ALA A 470 -5.27 6.09 -30.37
C ALA A 470 -3.92 6.42 -29.71
N LEU A 471 -3.01 7.06 -30.47
CA LEU A 471 -1.71 7.49 -29.98
C LEU A 471 -1.82 8.63 -28.95
N PHE A 472 -2.70 9.61 -29.21
CA PHE A 472 -3.00 10.69 -28.28
C PHE A 472 -3.48 10.14 -26.94
N LEU A 473 -4.47 9.26 -26.94
CA LEU A 473 -5.01 8.64 -25.73
C LEU A 473 -3.96 7.80 -25.01
N ALA A 474 -3.15 7.01 -25.72
CA ALA A 474 -2.05 6.26 -25.12
C ALA A 474 -1.09 7.18 -24.34
N ARG A 475 -0.70 8.31 -24.93
CA ARG A 475 0.18 9.31 -24.31
C ARG A 475 -0.47 10.05 -23.13
N LYS A 476 -1.79 10.26 -23.13
CA LYS A 476 -2.49 10.89 -21.99
C LYS A 476 -2.68 9.93 -20.81
N TYR A 477 -2.87 8.63 -21.07
CA TYR A 477 -3.11 7.61 -20.04
C TYR A 477 -1.83 6.98 -19.50
N MET A 478 -0.74 6.95 -20.27
CA MET A 478 0.52 6.35 -19.86
C MET A 478 1.70 7.30 -20.03
N ARG A 479 2.55 7.35 -19.00
CA ARG A 479 3.85 8.02 -19.03
C ARG A 479 4.96 6.99 -18.85
N ASN A 480 6.01 7.13 -19.63
CA ASN A 480 7.22 6.33 -19.48
C ASN A 480 8.16 7.00 -18.48
N PHE A 481 8.74 6.20 -17.60
CA PHE A 481 9.77 6.60 -16.66
C PHE A 481 10.97 5.68 -16.81
N GLU A 482 12.11 6.22 -17.25
CA GLU A 482 13.27 5.42 -17.63
C GLU A 482 14.08 4.97 -16.41
N THR A 483 13.63 3.88 -15.77
CA THR A 483 14.26 3.35 -14.57
C THR A 483 13.92 1.87 -14.32
N THR A 484 14.56 1.27 -13.31
CA THR A 484 14.30 -0.10 -12.85
C THR A 484 13.16 -0.15 -11.82
N HIS A 485 12.69 -1.35 -11.46
CA HIS A 485 11.47 -1.51 -10.67
C HIS A 485 11.51 -0.84 -9.29
N CYS A 486 12.63 -0.98 -8.57
CA CYS A 486 12.76 -0.57 -7.16
C CYS A 486 13.25 0.87 -6.95
N THR A 487 13.51 1.64 -8.02
CA THR A 487 13.94 3.04 -7.86
C THR A 487 12.76 3.88 -7.35
N PRO A 488 12.90 4.70 -6.29
CA PRO A 488 11.80 5.56 -5.85
C PRO A 488 11.31 6.49 -6.98
N LEU A 489 9.99 6.61 -7.14
CA LEU A 489 9.40 7.59 -8.04
C LEU A 489 9.65 8.98 -7.44
N PRO A 490 10.27 9.93 -8.15
CA PRO A 490 10.44 11.28 -7.62
C PRO A 490 9.09 12.03 -7.63
N ALA A 491 8.92 12.96 -6.69
CA ALA A 491 7.70 13.78 -6.60
C ALA A 491 7.38 14.54 -7.90
N SER A 492 8.40 14.88 -8.70
CA SER A 492 8.25 15.55 -9.99
C SER A 492 7.53 14.70 -11.04
N GLU A 493 7.51 13.37 -10.89
CA GLU A 493 6.83 12.43 -11.80
C GLU A 493 5.44 12.03 -11.28
N PHE A 494 5.07 12.44 -10.06
CA PHE A 494 3.74 12.22 -9.53
C PHE A 494 2.79 13.32 -10.00
N HIS A 495 2.00 13.01 -11.03
CA HIS A 495 1.08 13.94 -11.66
C HIS A 495 -0.37 13.54 -11.45
N SER A 496 -1.25 14.54 -11.41
CA SER A 496 -2.68 14.31 -11.51
C SER A 496 -3.00 13.65 -12.86
N PRO A 497 -3.82 12.58 -12.87
CA PRO A 497 -4.25 11.96 -14.12
C PRO A 497 -4.98 12.92 -15.05
N TRP A 498 -4.82 12.70 -16.37
CA TRP A 498 -5.41 13.56 -17.38
C TRP A 498 -6.95 13.55 -17.31
N ARG A 499 -7.53 14.74 -17.44
CA ARG A 499 -8.97 14.99 -17.57
C ARG A 499 -9.18 15.77 -18.87
N LEU A 500 -10.17 15.36 -19.65
CA LEU A 500 -10.57 16.02 -20.88
C LEU A 500 -11.23 17.37 -20.61
#